data_AF-A0A259LWT1-F1
#
_entry.id   AF-A0A259LWT1-F1
#
_cell.length_a   1.000
_cell.length_b   1.000
_cell.length_c   1.000
_cell.angle_alpha   90.00
_cell.angle_beta   90.00
_cell.angle_gamma   90.00
#
_symmetry.space_group_name_H-M   'P 1'
#
loop_
_entity.id
_entity.type
_entity.pdbx_description
1 polymer ?
#
loop_
_entity_poly.entity_id
_entity_poly.type
_entity_poly.pdbx_seq_one_letter_code
_entity_poly.pdbx_strand_id
1 'polypeptide(L)'
;MKHASLLAALAALTALPALAQPAPAEAAPFVGSWQIGFRDGPDVIVNVPQVTCDDPAVIEAAGEHAIHARTPGGDMGVWDVKAFGGRFPWWRADGASLVADWISEDAFLLAGKDATGIQSDWENAKQWTRCPVKPD
;
A
#
# COMPACT_ATOMS: atom_id res chain seq x y z
N MET A 1 -67.64 -12.83 -15.26
CA MET A 1 -66.31 -12.92 -15.89
C MET A 1 -65.39 -12.00 -15.09
N LYS A 2 -64.78 -12.46 -13.98
CA LYS A 2 -63.46 -13.11 -13.86
C LYS A 2 -62.31 -12.30 -14.49
N HIS A 3 -61.53 -11.68 -13.59
CA HIS A 3 -60.07 -11.47 -13.60
C HIS A 3 -59.46 -10.52 -14.64
N ALA A 4 -58.92 -9.41 -14.15
CA ALA A 4 -57.72 -8.79 -14.72
C ALA A 4 -56.77 -8.42 -13.57
N SER A 5 -55.94 -9.42 -13.25
CA SER A 5 -54.72 -9.41 -12.46
C SER A 5 -53.80 -8.23 -12.82
N LEU A 6 -53.29 -7.52 -11.81
CA LEU A 6 -51.87 -7.52 -11.39
C LEU A 6 -50.87 -7.28 -12.54
N LEU A 7 -50.19 -6.12 -12.49
CA LEU A 7 -48.76 -5.97 -12.83
C LEU A 7 -48.31 -4.54 -12.52
N ALA A 8 -48.09 -4.26 -11.23
CA ALA A 8 -47.36 -3.08 -10.76
C ALA A 8 -46.17 -3.58 -9.93
N ALA A 9 -45.19 -4.16 -10.61
CA ALA A 9 -43.90 -4.47 -10.04
C ALA A 9 -42.91 -4.49 -11.19
N LEU A 10 -42.06 -3.47 -11.28
CA LEU A 10 -40.67 -3.51 -11.78
C LEU A 10 -40.18 -2.05 -11.96
N ALA A 11 -39.82 -1.40 -10.85
CA ALA A 11 -39.03 -0.17 -10.88
C ALA A 11 -38.21 -0.05 -9.59
N ALA A 12 -37.46 -1.11 -9.24
CA ALA A 12 -36.53 -1.09 -8.12
C ALA A 12 -35.35 -2.04 -8.38
N LEU A 13 -34.74 -1.95 -9.56
CA LEU A 13 -33.42 -2.53 -9.81
C LEU A 13 -32.63 -1.47 -10.61
N THR A 14 -31.83 -0.65 -9.94
CA THR A 14 -30.63 0.02 -10.49
C THR A 14 -30.07 1.03 -9.48
N ALA A 15 -29.53 0.52 -8.38
CA ALA A 15 -28.48 1.22 -7.63
C ALA A 15 -27.81 0.20 -6.69
N LEU A 16 -27.19 -0.83 -7.29
CA LEU A 16 -26.11 -1.50 -6.58
C LEU A 16 -25.06 -0.42 -6.32
N PRO A 17 -24.67 -0.13 -5.06
CA PRO A 17 -23.54 0.77 -4.84
C PRO A 17 -22.37 0.15 -5.58
N ALA A 18 -21.84 0.86 -6.58
CA ALA A 18 -20.56 0.49 -7.15
C ALA A 18 -19.60 0.37 -5.97
N LEU A 19 -18.94 -0.79 -5.82
CA LEU A 19 -17.90 -0.96 -4.81
C LEU A 19 -16.91 0.18 -5.04
N ALA A 20 -16.90 1.16 -4.14
CA ALA A 20 -16.14 2.37 -4.33
C ALA A 20 -14.66 1.97 -4.47
N GLN A 21 -14.07 2.27 -5.62
CA GLN A 21 -12.64 2.09 -5.79
C GLN A 21 -11.92 2.97 -4.76
N PRO A 22 -10.87 2.48 -4.10
CA PRO A 22 -10.03 3.28 -3.21
C PRO A 22 -9.64 4.60 -3.86
N ALA A 23 -9.78 5.69 -3.11
CA ALA A 23 -9.40 7.01 -3.59
C ALA A 23 -7.88 7.06 -3.84
N PRO A 24 -7.39 7.87 -4.80
CA PRO A 24 -5.97 8.19 -4.90
C PRO A 24 -5.44 8.78 -3.59
N ALA A 25 -4.15 8.57 -3.32
CA ALA A 25 -3.44 9.18 -2.19
C ALA A 25 -2.14 9.81 -2.69
N GLU A 26 -1.73 10.89 -2.03
CA GLU A 26 -0.52 11.62 -2.40
C GLU A 26 0.74 10.75 -2.27
N ALA A 27 1.63 10.84 -3.26
CA ALA A 27 2.91 10.16 -3.27
C ALA A 27 3.94 10.81 -2.33
N ALA A 28 3.82 12.13 -2.12
CA ALA A 28 4.81 12.95 -1.43
C ALA A 28 5.27 12.40 -0.05
N PRO A 29 4.39 11.84 0.81
CA PRO A 29 4.82 11.29 2.10
C PRO A 29 5.83 10.14 2.00
N PHE A 30 5.76 9.35 0.92
CA PHE A 30 6.64 8.19 0.72
C PHE A 30 7.99 8.56 0.09
N VAL A 31 8.12 9.74 -0.52
CA VAL A 31 9.34 10.16 -1.21
C VAL A 31 10.49 10.27 -0.22
N GLY A 32 11.65 9.70 -0.57
CA GLY A 32 12.86 9.77 0.24
C GLY A 32 13.75 8.54 0.15
N SER A 33 14.76 8.52 1.00
CA SER A 33 15.66 7.38 1.22
C SER A 33 15.26 6.62 2.49
N TRP A 34 15.31 5.30 2.43
CA TRP A 34 14.76 4.41 3.45
C TRP A 34 15.70 3.26 3.77
N GLN A 35 15.89 2.97 5.05
CA GLN A 35 16.38 1.68 5.50
C GLN A 35 15.22 0.69 5.57
N ILE A 36 15.50 -0.60 5.36
CA ILE A 36 14.49 -1.67 5.41
C ILE A 36 14.95 -2.75 6.37
N GLY A 37 14.11 -3.08 7.34
CA GLY A 37 14.38 -4.12 8.34
C GLY A 37 13.15 -4.96 8.65
N PHE A 38 13.30 -5.85 9.63
CA PHE A 38 12.14 -6.46 10.27
C PHE A 38 11.40 -5.40 11.06
N ARG A 39 10.11 -5.62 11.30
CA ARG A 39 9.32 -4.81 12.21
C ARG A 39 9.96 -4.80 13.60
N ASP A 40 10.11 -3.63 14.20
CA ASP A 40 10.54 -3.53 15.59
C ASP A 40 9.48 -4.10 16.54
N GLY A 41 9.92 -4.81 17.57
CA GLY A 41 9.03 -5.44 18.54
C GLY A 41 9.77 -5.98 19.75
N PRO A 42 9.06 -6.26 20.86
CA PRO A 42 9.66 -6.74 22.11
C PRO A 42 10.37 -8.10 21.95
N ASP A 43 9.99 -8.89 20.94
CA ASP A 43 10.57 -10.20 20.65
C ASP A 43 11.79 -10.12 19.71
N VAL A 44 12.18 -8.93 19.26
CA VAL A 44 13.31 -8.74 18.34
C VAL A 44 14.59 -8.48 19.13
N ILE A 45 15.47 -9.48 19.21
CA ILE A 45 16.73 -9.41 19.95
C ILE A 45 17.82 -8.68 19.16
N VAL A 46 17.88 -8.89 17.84
CA VAL A 46 18.82 -8.25 16.92
C VAL A 46 18.08 -7.93 15.62
N ASN A 47 17.90 -6.64 15.29
CA ASN A 47 17.31 -6.19 14.04
C ASN A 47 18.40 -5.61 13.13
N VAL A 48 19.13 -6.47 12.42
CA VAL A 48 20.07 -5.99 11.39
C VAL A 48 19.25 -5.61 10.15
N PRO A 49 19.32 -4.35 9.67
CA PRO A 49 18.62 -3.94 8.47
C PRO A 49 19.09 -4.73 7.25
N GLN A 50 18.15 -5.12 6.40
CA GLN A 50 18.43 -5.77 5.11
C GLN A 50 18.86 -4.74 4.06
N VAL A 51 18.43 -3.49 4.23
CA VAL A 51 18.82 -2.32 3.44
C VAL A 51 19.21 -1.22 4.43
N THR A 52 20.38 -0.63 4.26
CA THR A 52 20.94 0.35 5.20
C THR A 52 20.91 1.76 4.62
N CYS A 53 21.14 2.78 5.44
CA CYS A 53 21.20 4.16 4.94
C CYS A 53 22.50 4.51 4.17
N ASP A 54 23.46 3.60 4.11
CA ASP A 54 24.64 3.76 3.24
C ASP A 54 24.38 3.26 1.81
N ASP A 55 23.43 2.34 1.65
CA ASP A 55 22.90 1.89 0.35
C ASP A 55 21.37 1.75 0.46
N PRO A 56 20.62 2.86 0.46
CA PRO A 56 19.22 2.88 0.86
C PRO A 56 18.28 2.44 -0.25
N ALA A 57 17.07 2.06 0.14
CA ALA A 57 15.94 2.06 -0.77
C ALA A 57 15.54 3.50 -1.08
N VAL A 58 15.20 3.78 -2.33
CA VAL A 58 14.86 5.11 -2.81
C VAL A 58 13.44 5.07 -3.37
N ILE A 59 12.60 5.98 -2.88
CA ILE A 59 11.26 6.21 -3.41
C ILE A 59 11.23 7.61 -4.02
N GLU A 60 10.93 7.67 -5.31
CA GLU A 60 10.78 8.91 -6.09
C GLU A 60 9.31 9.12 -6.45
N ALA A 61 8.88 10.37 -6.60
CA ALA A 61 7.57 10.67 -7.16
C ALA A 61 7.55 10.33 -8.65
N ALA A 62 6.61 9.50 -9.08
CA ALA A 62 6.31 9.21 -10.49
C ALA A 62 5.06 9.97 -10.97
N GLY A 63 4.49 10.81 -10.11
CA GLY A 63 3.28 11.60 -10.31
C GLY A 63 2.73 12.03 -8.94
N GLU A 64 1.63 12.78 -8.95
CA GLU A 64 0.97 13.22 -7.71
C GLU A 64 0.51 12.05 -6.84
N HIS A 65 0.04 10.97 -7.48
CA HIS A 65 -0.52 9.78 -6.84
C HIS A 65 0.26 8.49 -7.18
N ALA A 66 1.51 8.63 -7.61
CA ALA A 66 2.32 7.49 -8.04
C ALA A 66 3.77 7.62 -7.54
N ILE A 67 4.36 6.49 -7.18
CA ILE A 67 5.75 6.39 -6.72
C ILE A 67 6.56 5.42 -7.60
N HIS A 68 7.84 5.68 -7.78
CA HIS A 68 8.82 4.70 -8.25
C HIS A 68 9.67 4.27 -7.08
N ALA A 69 9.64 2.98 -6.71
CA ALA A 69 10.45 2.44 -5.63
C ALA A 69 11.60 1.58 -6.18
N ARG A 70 12.81 1.81 -5.67
CA ARG A 70 14.01 1.02 -5.96
C ARG A 70 14.68 0.60 -4.66
N THR A 71 15.26 -0.59 -4.65
CA THR A 71 16.08 -1.11 -3.54
C THR A 71 17.44 -1.54 -4.08
N PRO A 72 18.46 -1.74 -3.22
CA PRO A 72 19.70 -2.38 -3.64
C PRO A 72 19.50 -3.77 -4.28
N GLY A 73 18.43 -4.47 -3.89
CA GLY A 73 18.03 -5.76 -4.46
C GLY A 73 17.39 -5.68 -5.84
N GLY A 74 17.10 -4.47 -6.34
CA GLY A 74 16.53 -4.24 -7.66
C GLY A 74 15.39 -3.22 -7.68
N ASP A 75 14.90 -2.99 -8.89
CA ASP A 75 13.78 -2.09 -9.16
C ASP A 75 12.44 -2.73 -8.77
N MET A 76 11.64 -2.05 -7.95
CA MET A 76 10.29 -2.48 -7.59
C MET A 76 9.24 -1.93 -8.56
N GLY A 77 9.60 -0.99 -9.44
CA GLY A 77 8.74 -0.38 -10.45
C GLY A 77 7.86 0.78 -9.95
N VAL A 78 6.95 1.22 -10.82
CA VAL A 78 6.03 2.34 -10.57
C VAL A 78 4.71 1.83 -9.99
N TRP A 79 4.23 2.46 -8.93
CA TRP A 79 3.02 2.08 -8.19
C TRP A 79 2.06 3.26 -8.06
N ASP A 80 0.78 3.02 -8.33
CA ASP A 80 -0.31 3.92 -7.94
C ASP A 80 -0.56 3.81 -6.44
N VAL A 81 -0.59 4.95 -5.75
CA VAL A 81 -0.85 5.03 -4.31
C VAL A 81 -2.32 5.36 -4.09
N LYS A 82 -2.98 4.59 -3.22
CA LYS A 82 -4.40 4.75 -2.85
C LYS A 82 -4.55 5.01 -1.36
N ALA A 83 -5.73 5.46 -0.94
CA ALA A 83 -6.15 5.55 0.46
C ALA A 83 -7.34 4.62 0.70
N PHE A 84 -7.22 3.75 1.70
CA PHE A 84 -8.30 2.87 2.13
C PHE A 84 -8.20 2.54 3.61
N GLY A 85 -9.18 2.99 4.41
CA GLY A 85 -9.27 2.64 5.83
C GLY A 85 -8.05 3.04 6.67
N GLY A 86 -7.39 4.16 6.34
CA GLY A 86 -6.17 4.62 7.01
C GLY A 86 -4.88 3.98 6.51
N ARG A 87 -4.97 3.06 5.54
CA ARG A 87 -3.82 2.41 4.89
C ARG A 87 -3.66 2.88 3.45
N PHE A 88 -2.50 2.55 2.90
CA PHE A 88 -2.05 3.04 1.61
C PHE A 88 -1.70 1.89 0.68
N PRO A 89 -2.68 1.31 -0.04
CA PRO A 89 -2.41 0.31 -1.05
C PRO A 89 -1.54 0.89 -2.17
N TRP A 90 -0.54 0.11 -2.59
CA TRP A 90 0.30 0.37 -3.76
C TRP A 90 -0.10 -0.63 -4.83
N TRP A 91 -0.56 -0.14 -5.98
CA TRP A 91 -1.05 -0.99 -7.07
C TRP A 91 -0.21 -0.81 -8.32
N ARG A 92 0.05 -1.92 -8.98
CA ARG A 92 0.67 -1.94 -10.31
C ARG A 92 -0.30 -2.45 -11.35
N ALA A 93 -0.07 -2.01 -12.60
CA ALA A 93 -0.86 -2.41 -13.75
C ALA A 93 -0.81 -3.92 -14.06
N ASP A 94 0.23 -4.62 -13.60
CA ASP A 94 0.38 -6.08 -13.73
C ASP A 94 -0.38 -6.87 -12.66
N GLY A 95 -1.12 -6.19 -11.77
CA GLY A 95 -1.90 -6.81 -10.70
C GLY A 95 -1.11 -7.09 -9.43
N ALA A 96 0.18 -6.73 -9.37
CA ALA A 96 0.93 -6.72 -8.13
C ALA A 96 0.35 -5.65 -7.19
N SER A 97 0.29 -5.99 -5.90
CA SER A 97 -0.16 -5.04 -4.87
C SER A 97 0.60 -5.22 -3.58
N LEU A 98 0.91 -4.10 -2.94
CA LEU A 98 1.43 -4.01 -1.59
C LEU A 98 0.51 -3.11 -0.76
N VAL A 99 0.65 -3.13 0.56
CA VAL A 99 -0.09 -2.22 1.44
C VAL A 99 0.88 -1.59 2.44
N ALA A 100 0.95 -0.26 2.43
CA ALA A 100 1.67 0.50 3.42
C ALA A 100 0.77 0.91 4.59
N ASP A 101 1.29 0.82 5.81
CA ASP A 101 0.65 1.25 7.05
C ASP A 101 1.64 2.06 7.88
N TRP A 102 1.35 3.36 8.08
CA TRP A 102 2.25 4.25 8.81
C TRP A 102 2.24 3.92 10.30
N ILE A 103 3.44 3.78 10.89
CA ILE A 103 3.61 3.52 12.32
C ILE A 103 4.23 4.72 13.06
N SER A 104 4.79 5.68 12.32
CA SER A 104 5.21 7.01 12.78
C SER A 104 5.33 7.95 11.57
N GLU A 105 5.72 9.21 11.77
CA GLU A 105 5.99 10.15 10.67
C GLU A 105 7.16 9.72 9.76
N ASP A 106 8.10 8.96 10.32
CA ASP A 106 9.34 8.53 9.66
C ASP A 106 9.42 7.01 9.44
N ALA A 107 8.33 6.28 9.67
CA ALA A 107 8.33 4.84 9.43
C ALA A 107 6.95 4.28 9.06
N PHE A 108 6.96 3.32 8.14
CA PHE A 108 5.79 2.53 7.78
C PHE A 108 6.13 1.05 7.64
N LEU A 109 5.12 0.20 7.76
CA LEU A 109 5.18 -1.20 7.40
C LEU A 109 4.72 -1.36 5.97
N LEU A 110 5.43 -2.17 5.18
CA LEU A 110 5.04 -2.55 3.82
C LEU A 110 4.79 -4.06 3.78
N ALA A 111 3.54 -4.43 3.57
CA ALA A 111 3.09 -5.81 3.49
C ALA A 111 2.84 -6.23 2.04
N GLY A 112 3.28 -7.44 1.70
CA GLY A 112 2.84 -8.15 0.50
C GLY A 112 1.50 -8.85 0.72
N LYS A 113 1.11 -9.69 -0.23
CA LYS A 113 0.00 -10.63 -0.05
C LYS A 113 0.45 -11.83 0.75
N ASP A 114 -0.45 -12.38 1.57
CA ASP A 114 -0.26 -13.64 2.26
C ASP A 114 -0.32 -14.84 1.30
N ALA A 115 -0.15 -16.06 1.85
CA ALA A 115 -0.19 -17.29 1.06
C ALA A 115 -1.54 -17.52 0.34
N THR A 116 -2.62 -16.87 0.76
CA THR A 116 -3.93 -16.95 0.08
C THR A 116 -4.02 -16.00 -1.11
N GLY A 117 -3.15 -14.99 -1.18
CA GLY A 117 -3.20 -13.95 -2.20
C GLY A 117 -4.30 -12.89 -1.96
N ILE A 118 -5.04 -12.99 -0.85
CA ILE A 118 -6.21 -12.15 -0.56
C ILE A 118 -5.89 -11.12 0.51
N GLN A 119 -5.20 -11.51 1.58
CA GLN A 119 -4.92 -10.63 2.72
C GLN A 119 -3.50 -10.08 2.65
N SER A 120 -3.26 -8.99 3.36
CA SER A 120 -1.91 -8.48 3.57
C SER A 120 -1.17 -9.34 4.59
N ASP A 121 0.04 -9.75 4.25
CA ASP A 121 0.93 -10.51 5.14
C ASP A 121 1.62 -9.57 6.13
N TRP A 122 0.90 -9.21 7.19
CA TRP A 122 1.44 -8.33 8.23
C TRP A 122 2.50 -9.00 9.09
N GLU A 123 2.49 -10.32 9.20
CA GLU A 123 3.49 -11.09 9.95
C GLU A 123 4.87 -10.98 9.29
N ASN A 124 4.91 -10.94 7.95
CA ASN A 124 6.16 -10.80 7.18
C ASN A 124 6.39 -9.38 6.64
N ALA A 125 5.60 -8.39 7.07
CA ALA A 125 5.76 -7.01 6.63
C ALA A 125 7.13 -6.45 7.00
N LYS A 126 7.70 -5.63 6.11
CA LYS A 126 8.99 -4.99 6.34
C LYS A 126 8.78 -3.56 6.82
N GLN A 127 9.57 -3.16 7.80
CA GLN A 127 9.59 -1.79 8.26
C GLN A 127 10.53 -0.98 7.37
N TRP A 128 9.99 0.10 6.82
CA TRP A 128 10.72 1.12 6.10
C TRP A 128 10.87 2.30 7.03
N THR A 129 12.10 2.65 7.39
CA THR A 129 12.39 3.79 8.26
C THR A 129 13.20 4.82 7.47
N ARG A 130 12.83 6.09 7.58
CA ARG A 130 13.46 7.16 6.82
C ARG A 130 14.94 7.27 7.22
N CYS A 131 15.81 7.41 6.23
CA CYS A 131 17.21 7.67 6.48
C CYS A 131 17.40 9.12 6.96
N PRO A 132 18.34 9.36 7.89
CA PRO A 132 18.66 10.72 8.32
C PRO A 132 19.17 11.51 7.12
N VAL A 133 18.75 12.77 7.03
CA VAL A 133 19.32 13.72 6.08
C VAL A 133 20.79 13.89 6.46
N LYS A 134 21.72 13.45 5.60
CA LYS A 134 23.15 13.75 5.80
C LYS A 134 23.31 15.28 5.66
N PRO A 135 23.83 15.99 6.66
CA PRO A 135 24.16 17.39 6.48
C PRO A 135 25.27 17.49 5.44
N ASP A 136 25.10 18.40 4.48
CA ASP A 136 26.08 18.73 3.44
C ASP A 136 27.41 19.26 4.03
#